data_AF-A0A7V9DLI1-F1
#
_entry.id   AF-A0A7V9DLI1-F1
#
_cell.length_a   1.000
_cell.length_b   1.000
_cell.length_c   1.000
_cell.angle_alpha   90.00
_cell.angle_beta   90.00
_cell.angle_gamma   90.00
#
_symmetry.space_group_name_H-M   'P 1'
#
loop_
_entity.id
_entity.type
_entity.pdbx_description
1 polymer ?
#
loop_
_entity_poly.entity_id
_entity_poly.type
_entity_poly.pdbx_seq_one_letter_code
_entity_poly.pdbx_strand_id
1 'polypeptide(L)'
;VDGLTLNATYPTINVYGVDFDTMMAKVQQDLSEIGVELELEPVEIAQWAELVESDGIPVTAVYFAPDHIDASQYVQYFGLIEGSSWLGRSGAEPNPEEQQLFADVLAASGKEKTDLYNQLGQAMIDDLIILPLVNPGLVLASASDITGVRYSACCNLELGGLGIG
;
A
#
# COMPACT_ATOMS: atom_id res chain seq x y z
N VAL A 1 -20.18 -3.30 -23.83
CA VAL A 1 -18.72 -3.43 -23.88
C VAL A 1 -18.47 -4.91 -23.64
N ASP A 2 -17.81 -5.61 -24.55
CA ASP A 2 -17.33 -6.95 -24.25
C ASP A 2 -16.41 -6.85 -23.02
N GLY A 3 -16.47 -7.83 -22.12
CA GLY A 3 -15.83 -7.78 -20.80
C GLY A 3 -14.35 -7.41 -20.87
N LEU A 4 -13.87 -6.68 -19.86
CA LEU A 4 -12.45 -6.35 -19.71
C LEU A 4 -11.75 -7.49 -18.99
N THR A 5 -10.74 -8.12 -19.60
CA THR A 5 -9.89 -9.12 -18.94
C THR A 5 -8.50 -8.54 -18.68
N LEU A 6 -8.02 -8.67 -17.45
CA LEU A 6 -6.72 -8.16 -17.01
C LEU A 6 -5.93 -9.24 -16.27
N ASN A 7 -4.61 -9.29 -16.50
CA ASN A 7 -3.72 -10.11 -15.68
C ASN A 7 -3.48 -9.41 -14.33
N ALA A 8 -3.56 -10.19 -13.27
CA ALA A 8 -3.31 -9.73 -11.91
C ALA A 8 -2.18 -10.55 -11.29
N THR A 9 -0.96 -10.03 -11.34
CA THR A 9 0.23 -10.67 -10.76
C THR A 9 0.52 -10.08 -9.39
N TYR A 10 0.65 -10.91 -8.35
CA TYR A 10 0.80 -10.43 -6.97
C TYR A 10 1.65 -11.39 -6.11
N PRO A 11 2.26 -10.90 -5.02
CA PRO A 11 3.11 -11.74 -4.19
C PRO A 11 2.27 -12.65 -3.30
N THR A 12 2.66 -13.92 -3.19
CA THR A 12 2.04 -14.92 -2.32
C THR A 12 2.54 -14.71 -0.90
N ILE A 13 1.87 -13.84 -0.14
CA ILE A 13 2.27 -13.47 1.22
C ILE A 13 1.08 -13.34 2.17
N ASN A 14 1.36 -13.54 3.46
CA ASN A 14 0.47 -13.16 4.54
C ASN A 14 1.12 -12.02 5.34
N VAL A 15 0.50 -10.85 5.32
CA VAL A 15 1.00 -9.68 6.07
C VAL A 15 -0.07 -9.20 7.03
N TYR A 16 0.26 -9.17 8.32
CA TYR A 16 -0.64 -8.73 9.39
C TYR A 16 -1.99 -9.47 9.39
N GLY A 17 -1.97 -10.76 9.04
CA GLY A 17 -3.16 -11.60 8.96
C GLY A 17 -3.94 -11.48 7.66
N VAL A 18 -3.52 -10.62 6.73
CA VAL A 18 -4.10 -10.50 5.39
C VAL A 18 -3.37 -11.46 4.45
N ASP A 19 -4.08 -12.48 4.01
CA ASP A 19 -3.64 -13.43 3.00
C ASP A 19 -3.95 -12.88 1.59
N PHE A 20 -2.92 -12.69 0.77
CA PHE A 20 -3.08 -12.03 -0.54
C PHE A 20 -3.84 -12.88 -1.55
N ASP A 21 -3.71 -14.20 -1.52
CA ASP A 21 -4.48 -15.11 -2.37
C ASP A 21 -5.98 -14.97 -2.07
N THR A 22 -6.34 -15.01 -0.79
CA THR A 22 -7.74 -14.85 -0.35
C THR A 22 -8.28 -13.46 -0.69
N MET A 23 -7.49 -12.42 -0.46
CA MET A 23 -7.86 -11.04 -0.79
C MET A 23 -8.08 -10.85 -2.29
N MET A 24 -7.16 -11.32 -3.13
CA MET A 24 -7.25 -11.19 -4.59
C MET A 24 -8.35 -12.06 -5.20
N ALA A 25 -8.62 -13.24 -4.64
CA ALA A 25 -9.79 -14.04 -5.00
C ALA A 25 -11.10 -13.28 -4.74
N LYS A 26 -11.19 -12.54 -3.62
CA LYS A 26 -12.36 -11.70 -3.33
C LYS A 26 -12.48 -10.53 -4.31
N VAL A 27 -11.37 -9.86 -4.62
CA VAL A 27 -11.33 -8.77 -5.62
C VAL A 27 -11.75 -9.28 -6.99
N GLN A 28 -11.23 -10.43 -7.44
CA GLN A 28 -11.64 -11.08 -8.69
C GLN A 28 -13.16 -11.35 -8.71
N GLN A 29 -13.70 -11.93 -7.63
CA GLN A 29 -15.13 -12.18 -7.52
C GLN A 29 -15.95 -10.89 -7.65
N ASP A 30 -15.59 -9.84 -6.92
CA ASP A 30 -16.35 -8.58 -6.91
C ASP A 30 -16.26 -7.83 -8.25
N LEU A 31 -15.10 -7.85 -8.90
CA LEU A 31 -14.92 -7.23 -10.21
C LEU A 31 -15.67 -7.98 -11.32
N SER A 32 -15.81 -9.31 -11.21
CA SER A 32 -16.59 -10.09 -12.18
C SER A 32 -18.07 -9.69 -12.21
N GLU A 33 -18.62 -9.21 -11.09
CA GLU A 33 -20.01 -8.73 -11.00
C GLU A 33 -20.28 -7.50 -11.89
N ILE A 34 -19.23 -6.74 -12.21
CA ILE A 34 -19.29 -5.56 -13.08
C ILE A 34 -18.66 -5.80 -14.47
N GLY A 35 -18.35 -7.05 -14.81
CA GLY A 35 -17.81 -7.45 -16.11
C GLY A 35 -16.32 -7.20 -16.30
N VAL A 36 -15.57 -7.13 -15.20
CA VAL A 36 -14.09 -7.10 -15.20
C VAL A 36 -13.57 -8.44 -14.71
N GLU A 37 -12.93 -9.20 -15.59
CA GLU A 37 -12.33 -10.49 -15.28
C GLU A 37 -10.85 -10.30 -14.94
N LEU A 38 -10.41 -10.85 -13.80
CA LEU A 38 -9.00 -10.90 -13.43
C LEU A 38 -8.44 -12.30 -13.65
N GLU A 39 -7.32 -12.42 -14.35
CA GLU A 39 -6.52 -13.65 -14.40
C GLU A 39 -5.46 -13.60 -13.28
N LEU A 40 -5.72 -14.32 -12.18
CA LEU A 40 -4.86 -14.29 -11.00
C LEU A 40 -3.57 -15.11 -11.23
N GLU A 41 -2.43 -14.45 -11.05
CA GLU A 41 -1.08 -15.01 -11.19
C GLU A 41 -0.27 -14.79 -9.90
N PRO A 42 -0.46 -15.63 -8.87
CA PRO A 42 0.34 -15.54 -7.65
C PRO A 42 1.79 -15.93 -7.95
N VAL A 43 2.74 -15.17 -7.42
CA VAL A 43 4.18 -15.40 -7.57
C VAL A 43 4.92 -15.26 -6.24
N GLU A 44 6.17 -15.72 -6.18
CA GLU A 44 7.04 -15.49 -5.03
C GLU A 44 7.41 -14.00 -4.89
N ILE A 45 7.57 -13.50 -3.66
CA ILE A 45 7.80 -12.07 -3.41
C ILE A 45 9.05 -11.51 -4.13
N ALA A 46 10.10 -12.32 -4.27
CA ALA A 46 11.32 -11.92 -4.97
C ALA A 46 11.06 -11.72 -6.47
N GLN A 47 10.31 -12.63 -7.09
CA GLN A 47 9.90 -12.52 -8.49
C GLN A 47 8.95 -11.34 -8.69
N TRP A 48 8.00 -11.15 -7.77
CA TRP A 48 7.09 -9.99 -7.81
C TRP A 48 7.86 -8.66 -7.78
N ALA A 49 8.87 -8.53 -6.91
CA ALA A 49 9.67 -7.33 -6.79
C ALA A 49 10.40 -6.99 -8.10
N GLU A 50 10.93 -7.99 -8.81
CA GLU A 50 11.54 -7.81 -10.12
C GLU A 50 10.51 -7.37 -11.18
N LEU A 51 9.32 -7.98 -11.16
CA LEU A 51 8.26 -7.69 -12.14
C LEU A 51 7.69 -6.28 -11.96
N VAL A 52 7.40 -5.87 -10.72
CA VAL A 52 6.78 -4.57 -10.44
C VAL A 52 7.73 -3.40 -10.73
N GLU A 53 9.04 -3.64 -10.80
CA GLU A 53 10.05 -2.64 -11.18
C GLU A 53 10.39 -2.64 -12.68
N SER A 54 9.82 -3.56 -13.46
CA SER A 54 10.07 -3.72 -14.89
C SER A 54 9.06 -2.94 -15.75
N ASP A 55 8.51 -3.55 -16.81
CA ASP A 55 7.52 -2.95 -17.71
C ASP A 55 6.13 -2.76 -17.05
N GLY A 56 6.00 -3.09 -15.75
CA GLY A 56 4.80 -2.95 -14.95
C GLY A 56 3.90 -4.18 -14.93
N ILE A 57 2.95 -4.20 -14.00
CA ILE A 57 1.92 -5.24 -13.85
C ILE A 57 0.55 -4.54 -13.97
N PRO A 58 -0.38 -5.01 -14.82
CA PRO A 58 -1.67 -4.33 -15.00
C PRO A 58 -2.47 -4.20 -13.72
N VAL A 59 -2.52 -5.27 -12.91
CA VAL A 59 -3.12 -5.28 -11.58
C VAL A 59 -2.18 -6.01 -10.63
N THR A 60 -1.87 -5.41 -9.48
CA THR A 60 -1.05 -6.05 -8.45
C THR A 60 -1.62 -5.75 -7.06
N ALA A 61 -1.31 -6.62 -6.10
CA ALA A 61 -1.48 -6.32 -4.68
C ALA A 61 -0.18 -5.80 -4.10
N VAL A 62 -0.28 -4.88 -3.13
CA VAL A 62 0.86 -4.38 -2.38
C VAL A 62 0.46 -4.20 -0.93
N TYR A 63 1.43 -4.34 -0.05
CA TYR A 63 1.33 -3.92 1.33
C TYR A 63 2.34 -2.80 1.57
N PHE A 64 1.93 -1.79 2.34
CA PHE A 64 2.80 -0.68 2.74
C PHE A 64 2.59 -0.37 4.22
N ALA A 65 3.68 -0.28 4.97
CA ALA A 65 3.72 0.36 6.28
C ALA A 65 4.71 1.53 6.25
N PRO A 66 4.35 2.67 6.83
CA PRO A 66 5.27 3.78 6.97
C PRO A 66 6.28 3.49 8.10
N ASP A 67 7.51 3.92 7.90
CA ASP A 67 8.61 3.86 8.88
C ASP A 67 8.48 4.95 9.95
N HIS A 68 7.62 5.95 9.73
CA HIS A 68 7.32 7.01 10.68
C HIS A 68 5.84 7.40 10.68
N ILE A 69 5.40 8.06 11.75
CA ILE A 69 3.98 8.39 11.98
C ILE A 69 3.42 9.49 11.04
N ASP A 70 4.27 10.19 10.31
CA ASP A 70 3.86 11.27 9.42
C ASP A 70 3.34 10.72 8.08
N ALA A 71 2.23 11.28 7.58
CA ALA A 71 1.55 10.78 6.39
C ALA A 71 2.31 11.02 5.07
N SER A 72 3.41 11.79 5.09
CA SER A 72 4.24 12.03 3.89
C SER A 72 4.71 10.77 3.19
N GLN A 73 4.99 9.70 3.93
CA GLN A 73 5.42 8.43 3.34
C GLN A 73 4.34 7.74 2.50
N TYR A 74 3.05 7.92 2.83
CA TYR A 74 1.98 7.44 1.97
C TYR A 74 1.95 8.20 0.65
N VAL A 75 2.20 9.51 0.67
CA VAL A 75 2.27 10.34 -0.56
C VAL A 75 3.49 9.95 -1.38
N GLN A 76 4.66 9.83 -0.76
CA GLN A 76 5.91 9.45 -1.44
C GLN A 76 5.85 8.04 -2.02
N TYR A 77 5.03 7.16 -1.44
CA TYR A 77 4.83 5.82 -1.98
C TYR A 77 3.76 5.81 -3.08
N PHE A 78 2.54 6.24 -2.78
CA PHE A 78 1.34 6.05 -3.59
C PHE A 78 0.93 7.24 -4.47
N GLY A 79 1.33 8.46 -4.14
CA GLY A 79 0.94 9.65 -4.92
C GLY A 79 1.61 9.68 -6.29
N LEU A 80 1.05 10.46 -7.21
CA LEU A 80 1.61 10.73 -8.54
C LEU A 80 2.55 11.94 -8.52
N ILE A 81 3.44 12.00 -7.55
CA ILE A 81 4.48 13.04 -7.44
C ILE A 81 5.82 12.56 -8.00
N GLU A 82 6.67 13.48 -8.47
CA GLU A 82 7.99 13.13 -8.98
C GLU A 82 8.83 12.38 -7.94
N GLY A 83 9.43 11.26 -8.36
CA GLY A 83 10.25 10.41 -7.50
C GLY A 83 9.46 9.50 -6.55
N SER A 84 8.13 9.50 -6.60
CA SER A 84 7.33 8.51 -5.88
C SER A 84 7.47 7.12 -6.48
N SER A 85 7.23 6.09 -5.66
CA SER A 85 7.33 4.70 -6.10
C SER A 85 6.25 4.35 -7.13
N TRP A 86 5.00 4.76 -6.90
CA TRP A 86 3.87 4.39 -7.75
C TRP A 86 3.75 5.21 -9.03
N LEU A 87 4.28 6.44 -9.09
CA LEU A 87 4.41 7.14 -10.38
C LEU A 87 5.23 6.31 -11.37
N GLY A 88 6.39 5.79 -10.94
CA GLY A 88 7.25 4.97 -11.80
C GLY A 88 6.65 3.62 -12.22
N ARG A 89 5.65 3.12 -11.48
CA ARG A 89 5.06 1.77 -11.66
C ARG A 89 3.70 1.78 -12.35
N SER A 90 2.95 2.88 -12.23
CA SER A 90 1.58 3.00 -12.75
C SER A 90 1.54 3.32 -14.24
N GLY A 91 2.63 3.84 -14.81
CA GLY A 91 2.65 4.39 -16.17
C GLY A 91 1.83 5.67 -16.32
N ALA A 92 1.37 6.27 -15.21
CA ALA A 92 0.70 7.56 -15.22
C ALA A 92 1.69 8.71 -15.37
N GLU A 93 1.18 9.87 -15.77
CA GLU A 93 1.94 11.11 -15.77
C GLU A 93 1.93 11.74 -14.37
N PRO A 94 2.98 12.51 -13.99
CA PRO A 94 2.99 13.23 -12.72
C PRO A 94 1.78 14.16 -12.59
N ASN A 95 1.13 14.17 -11.43
CA ASN A 95 0.02 15.04 -11.10
C ASN A 95 0.56 16.37 -10.50
N PRO A 96 0.47 17.51 -11.21
CA PRO A 96 1.03 18.77 -10.73
C PRO A 96 0.33 19.31 -9.46
N GLU A 97 -0.95 18.97 -9.28
CA GLU A 97 -1.71 19.36 -8.09
C GLU A 97 -1.16 18.65 -6.86
N GLU A 98 -0.94 17.34 -6.94
CA GLU A 98 -0.33 16.59 -5.85
C GLU A 98 1.08 17.08 -5.53
N GLN A 99 1.87 17.38 -6.57
CA GLN A 99 3.22 17.88 -6.41
C GLN A 99 3.24 19.20 -5.62
N GLN A 100 2.31 20.11 -5.92
CA GLN A 100 2.18 21.40 -5.23
C GLN A 100 1.65 21.21 -3.81
N LEU A 101 0.56 20.44 -3.64
CA LEU A 101 -0.02 20.16 -2.33
C LEU A 101 0.99 19.50 -1.39
N PHE A 102 1.80 18.58 -1.90
CA PHE A 102 2.85 17.94 -1.10
C PHE A 102 3.93 18.93 -0.66
N ALA A 103 4.35 19.85 -1.54
CA ALA A 103 5.28 20.92 -1.16
C ALA A 103 4.70 21.81 -0.05
N ASP A 104 3.42 22.17 -0.15
CA ASP A 104 2.72 22.99 0.84
C ASP A 104 2.59 22.26 2.19
N VAL A 105 2.25 20.96 2.16
CA VAL A 105 2.22 20.10 3.34
C VAL A 105 3.57 20.08 4.07
N LEU A 106 4.68 19.98 3.34
CA LEU A 106 6.02 19.95 3.93
C LEU A 106 6.41 21.28 4.58
N ALA A 107 5.83 22.39 4.11
CA ALA A 107 6.04 23.73 4.69
C ALA A 107 5.09 24.05 5.86
N ALA A 108 3.95 23.34 5.97
CA ALA A 108 2.90 23.62 6.93
C ALA A 108 3.09 22.91 8.29
N SER A 109 2.30 23.32 9.28
CA SER A 109 2.24 22.66 10.60
C SER A 109 0.83 22.68 11.21
N GLY A 110 0.62 21.90 12.27
CA GLY A 110 -0.63 21.89 13.03
C GLY A 110 -1.87 21.60 12.18
N LYS A 111 -2.92 22.40 12.35
CA LYS A 111 -4.19 22.25 11.64
C LYS A 111 -4.04 22.43 10.13
N GLU A 112 -3.24 23.40 9.69
CA GLU A 112 -3.02 23.66 8.27
C GLU A 112 -2.41 22.44 7.57
N LYS A 113 -1.39 21.82 8.17
CA LYS A 113 -0.80 20.58 7.65
C LYS A 113 -1.84 19.46 7.50
N THR A 114 -2.73 19.34 8.49
CA THR A 114 -3.81 18.33 8.48
C THR A 114 -4.81 18.59 7.35
N ASP A 115 -5.22 19.85 7.17
CA ASP A 115 -6.17 20.24 6.13
C ASP A 115 -5.56 20.07 4.72
N LEU A 116 -4.27 20.33 4.55
CA LEU A 116 -3.55 20.08 3.31
C LEU A 116 -3.38 18.59 3.00
N TYR A 117 -3.07 17.75 4.00
CA TYR A 117 -3.05 16.29 3.81
C TYR A 117 -4.41 15.75 3.37
N ASN A 118 -5.52 16.28 3.88
CA ASN A 118 -6.85 15.86 3.45
C ASN A 118 -7.11 16.22 1.98
N GLN A 119 -6.70 17.42 1.53
CA GLN A 119 -6.81 17.82 0.13
C GLN A 119 -5.94 16.93 -0.77
N LEU A 120 -4.70 16.69 -0.38
CA LEU A 120 -3.78 15.81 -1.10
C LEU A 120 -4.30 14.37 -1.17
N GLY A 121 -4.82 13.84 -0.07
CA GLY A 121 -5.44 12.52 -0.05
C GLY A 121 -6.66 12.42 -0.98
N GLN A 122 -7.43 13.49 -1.13
CA GLN A 122 -8.55 13.52 -2.10
C GLN A 122 -8.04 13.52 -3.54
N ALA A 123 -7.00 14.30 -3.85
CA ALA A 123 -6.37 14.27 -5.18
C ALA A 123 -5.87 12.85 -5.54
N MET A 124 -5.23 12.16 -4.59
CA MET A 124 -4.77 10.78 -4.77
C MET A 124 -5.91 9.77 -4.99
N ILE A 125 -7.06 10.01 -4.38
CA ILE A 125 -8.26 9.18 -4.60
C ILE A 125 -8.80 9.41 -6.02
N ASP A 126 -8.76 10.64 -6.50
CA ASP A 126 -9.31 11.04 -7.80
C ASP A 126 -8.45 10.56 -8.98
N ASP A 127 -7.19 10.17 -8.75
CA ASP A 127 -6.32 9.53 -9.75
C ASP A 127 -6.81 8.13 -10.17
N LEU A 128 -7.59 7.45 -9.31
CA LEU A 128 -8.18 6.12 -9.59
C LEU A 128 -7.17 5.01 -9.94
N ILE A 129 -5.92 5.14 -9.50
CA ILE A 129 -4.86 4.14 -9.75
C ILE A 129 -4.63 3.15 -8.59
N ILE A 130 -5.07 3.50 -7.38
CA ILE A 130 -4.94 2.67 -6.18
C ILE A 130 -6.33 2.34 -5.63
N LEU A 131 -6.57 1.08 -5.29
CA LEU A 131 -7.76 0.62 -4.59
C LEU A 131 -7.39 0.25 -3.13
N PRO A 132 -7.73 1.07 -2.13
CA PRO A 132 -7.51 0.72 -0.74
C PRO A 132 -8.45 -0.41 -0.31
N LEU A 133 -7.90 -1.54 0.13
CA LEU A 133 -8.70 -2.73 0.50
C LEU A 133 -8.92 -2.85 2.01
N VAL A 134 -7.84 -2.83 2.79
CA VAL A 134 -7.91 -3.07 4.24
C VAL A 134 -6.77 -2.37 4.96
N ASN A 135 -7.07 -1.83 6.16
CA ASN A 135 -6.06 -1.41 7.13
C ASN A 135 -6.09 -2.40 8.32
N PRO A 136 -5.28 -3.48 8.28
CA PRO A 136 -5.37 -4.54 9.27
C PRO A 136 -4.74 -4.13 10.60
N GLY A 137 -5.32 -4.64 11.70
CA GLY A 137 -4.67 -4.56 13.01
C GLY A 137 -3.57 -5.61 13.13
N LEU A 138 -2.38 -5.21 13.61
CA LEU A 138 -1.33 -6.16 13.94
C LEU A 138 -1.69 -6.93 15.23
N VAL A 139 -1.77 -8.25 15.13
CA VAL A 139 -1.94 -9.15 16.28
C VAL A 139 -0.60 -9.82 16.58
N LEU A 140 -0.07 -9.58 17.77
CA LEU A 140 1.12 -10.25 18.29
C LEU A 140 0.69 -11.27 19.36
N ALA A 141 0.98 -12.55 19.11
CA ALA A 141 0.82 -13.61 20.10
C ALA A 141 2.19 -13.99 20.65
N SER A 142 2.33 -14.07 21.97
CA SER A 142 3.55 -14.48 22.65
C SER A 142 3.26 -15.49 23.76
N ALA A 143 4.27 -16.30 24.10
CA ALA A 143 4.18 -17.15 25.28
C ALA A 143 4.05 -16.30 26.55
N SER A 144 3.40 -16.85 27.59
CA SER A 144 3.05 -16.10 28.80
C SER A 144 4.26 -15.65 29.63
N ASP A 145 5.41 -16.29 29.44
CA ASP A 145 6.70 -15.98 30.07
C ASP A 145 7.54 -14.98 29.24
N ILE A 146 7.05 -14.53 28.08
CA ILE A 146 7.72 -13.50 27.28
C ILE A 146 7.14 -12.14 27.62
N THR A 147 8.03 -11.22 28.00
CA THR A 147 7.70 -9.84 28.38
C THR A 147 8.26 -8.84 27.37
N GLY A 148 7.74 -7.60 27.39
CA GLY A 148 8.23 -6.52 26.53
C GLY A 148 7.72 -6.56 25.08
N VAL A 149 6.81 -7.48 24.75
CA VAL A 149 6.21 -7.58 23.41
C VAL A 149 5.34 -6.36 23.13
N ARG A 150 5.76 -5.57 22.15
CA ARG A 150 5.04 -4.38 21.68
C ARG A 150 5.34 -4.13 20.22
N TYR A 151 4.39 -3.50 19.53
CA TYR A 151 4.65 -2.95 18.20
C TYR A 151 5.63 -1.77 18.28
N SER A 152 6.49 -1.66 17.28
CA SER A 152 7.36 -0.50 17.05
C SER A 152 7.19 -0.01 15.63
N ALA A 153 6.89 1.28 15.45
CA ALA A 153 6.67 1.85 14.11
C ALA A 153 7.88 1.73 13.18
N CYS A 154 9.12 1.78 13.72
CA CYS A 154 10.33 1.67 12.90
C CYS A 154 10.69 0.24 12.49
N CYS A 155 10.23 -0.74 13.29
CA CYS A 155 10.96 -2.00 13.42
C CYS A 155 10.03 -3.20 13.53
N ASN A 156 8.71 -2.98 13.52
CA ASN A 156 7.61 -3.90 13.83
C ASN A 156 7.69 -4.52 15.23
N LEU A 157 8.79 -5.21 15.56
CA LEU A 157 9.08 -5.79 16.86
C LEU A 157 10.52 -5.48 17.28
N GLU A 158 10.70 -4.86 18.45
CA GLU A 158 12.02 -4.54 18.98
C GLU A 158 12.56 -5.72 19.81
N LEU A 159 13.41 -6.56 19.21
CA LEU A 159 13.96 -7.75 19.88
C LEU A 159 14.76 -7.41 21.16
N GLY A 160 15.47 -6.29 21.18
CA GLY A 160 16.24 -5.85 22.35
C GLY A 160 15.38 -5.46 23.56
N GLY A 161 14.09 -5.21 23.35
CA GLY A 161 13.13 -4.91 24.41
C GLY A 161 12.45 -6.16 25.00
N LEU A 162 12.73 -7.34 24.47
CA LEU A 162 12.12 -8.60 24.92
C LEU A 162 12.86 -9.19 26.12
N GLY A 163 12.10 -9.84 27.01
CA GLY A 163 12.65 -10.54 28.18
C GLY A 163 11.90 -11.83 28.49
N ILE A 164 12.48 -12.65 29.35
CA ILE A 164 11.86 -13.84 29.94
C ILE A 164 11.51 -13.49 31.39
N GLY A 165 10.26 -13.73 31.81
CA GLY A 165 9.72 -13.34 33.12
C GLY A 165 8.78 -14.36 33.74
#